data_AF-A0A6L5QVN5-F1
#
_entry.id   AF-A0A6L5QVN5-F1
#
_cell.length_a   1.000
_cell.length_b   1.000
_cell.length_c   1.000
_cell.angle_alpha   90.00
_cell.angle_beta   90.00
_cell.angle_gamma   90.00
#
_symmetry.space_group_name_H-M   'P 1'
#
loop_
_entity.id
_entity.type
_entity.pdbx_description
1 polymer ?
#
loop_
_entity_poly.entity_id
_entity_poly.type
_entity_poly.pdbx_seq_one_letter_code
_entity_poly.pdbx_strand_id
1 'polypeptide(L)'
;MNTNTLQLATFGGGCFWCVEAVIQKLKGVSRVISGYAGGDDPKPNYNSVCSGVTGHAEVIQVSFDSAILSYKDLLEVFMTSHNPTQCDGQGADIGTQYRSIILYHSEVQQEIASQLIEELSPLFEKPIVTEVVELETFYSAEDYHQDYYLRNTENRYCSIVIEPKLAKLRQKHADKLIQDETIELPRVIHQADKEQFLVELEPKQFALLRYSHHGDYLSLDYTQVPVELRGKGYGSVLMKMTLAEIEKMGLKVKPICSYTLSYLQRHHEWHHLLL
;
A
#
# COMPACT_ATOMS: atom_id res chain seq x y z
N MET A 1 4.89 -3.84 -30.16
CA MET A 1 5.80 -2.71 -29.86
C MET A 1 5.60 -2.41 -28.38
N ASN A 2 6.59 -2.65 -27.52
CA ASN A 2 6.49 -2.30 -26.10
C ASN A 2 6.76 -0.79 -25.98
N THR A 3 5.71 0.02 -26.09
CA THR A 3 5.76 1.40 -25.63
C THR A 3 5.82 1.36 -24.11
N ASN A 4 6.92 1.82 -23.52
CA ASN A 4 7.02 1.94 -22.07
C ASN A 4 6.11 3.09 -21.62
N THR A 5 4.93 2.76 -21.08
CA THR A 5 3.89 3.70 -20.66
C THR A 5 3.92 3.97 -19.15
N LEU A 6 4.92 3.43 -18.43
CA LEU A 6 5.11 3.66 -17.01
C LEU A 6 5.55 5.09 -16.74
N GLN A 7 4.84 5.77 -15.85
CA GLN A 7 5.11 7.12 -15.39
C GLN A 7 5.18 7.18 -13.85
N LEU A 8 5.78 8.26 -13.34
CA LEU A 8 5.82 8.57 -11.91
C LEU A 8 4.91 9.74 -11.58
N ALA A 9 4.27 9.68 -10.42
CA ALA A 9 3.55 10.78 -9.80
C ALA A 9 3.96 10.91 -8.35
N THR A 10 4.09 12.13 -7.82
CA THR A 10 4.35 12.36 -6.39
C THR A 10 3.34 13.35 -5.83
N PHE A 11 2.68 13.00 -4.74
CA PHE A 11 1.72 13.88 -4.07
C PHE A 11 1.51 13.49 -2.60
N GLY A 12 1.07 14.45 -1.79
CA GLY A 12 0.81 14.31 -0.36
C GLY A 12 -0.49 15.01 0.03
N GLY A 13 -1.20 14.49 1.02
CA GLY A 13 -2.53 14.99 1.39
C GLY A 13 -2.94 14.42 2.73
N GLY A 14 -2.14 14.74 3.75
CA GLY A 14 -2.24 14.18 5.10
C GLY A 14 -1.36 12.95 5.30
N CYS A 15 -1.68 12.15 6.32
CA CYS A 15 -0.93 10.93 6.62
C CYS A 15 -0.78 10.03 5.38
N PHE A 16 0.47 9.75 4.98
CA PHE A 16 0.77 8.98 3.78
C PHE A 16 0.21 7.55 3.78
N TRP A 17 -0.07 6.95 4.94
CA TRP A 17 -0.65 5.61 5.06
C TRP A 17 -2.08 5.59 4.52
N CYS A 18 -2.81 6.67 4.73
CA CYS A 18 -4.16 6.82 4.19
C CYS A 18 -4.13 6.96 2.67
N VAL A 19 -3.20 7.77 2.15
CA VAL A 19 -3.08 8.05 0.71
C VAL A 19 -2.59 6.79 -0.01
N GLU A 20 -1.58 6.11 0.53
CA GLU A 20 -1.05 4.84 0.04
C GLU A 20 -2.16 3.80 -0.11
N ALA A 21 -2.95 3.58 0.95
CA ALA A 21 -4.00 2.57 0.95
C ALA A 21 -5.08 2.82 -0.13
N VAL A 22 -5.41 4.10 -0.39
CA VAL A 22 -6.36 4.49 -1.43
C VAL A 22 -5.79 4.23 -2.81
N ILE A 23 -4.57 4.71 -3.07
CA ILE A 23 -3.97 4.68 -4.42
C ILE A 23 -3.55 3.26 -4.83
N GLN A 24 -3.11 2.43 -3.88
CA GLN A 24 -2.79 1.01 -4.14
C GLN A 24 -3.97 0.20 -4.71
N LYS A 25 -5.21 0.68 -4.62
CA LYS A 25 -6.41 0.00 -5.12
C LYS A 25 -6.77 0.35 -6.57
N LEU A 26 -6.07 1.28 -7.20
CA LEU A 26 -6.39 1.73 -8.56
C LEU A 26 -5.81 0.80 -9.63
N LYS A 27 -6.58 0.57 -10.70
CA LYS A 27 -6.07 -0.14 -11.88
C LYS A 27 -4.92 0.65 -12.49
N GLY A 28 -3.90 -0.05 -12.97
CA GLY A 28 -2.74 0.57 -13.61
C GLY A 28 -1.68 1.09 -12.62
N VAL A 29 -1.94 1.13 -11.32
CA VAL A 29 -0.88 1.41 -10.32
C VAL A 29 -0.06 0.15 -10.10
N SER A 30 1.25 0.24 -10.31
CA SER A 30 2.18 -0.89 -10.15
C SER A 30 2.99 -0.82 -8.86
N ARG A 31 3.21 0.39 -8.31
CA ARG A 31 3.96 0.59 -7.07
C ARG A 31 3.58 1.89 -6.39
N VAL A 32 3.56 1.88 -5.07
CA VAL A 32 3.45 3.08 -4.23
C VAL A 32 4.56 3.03 -3.18
N ILE A 33 5.25 4.16 -2.96
CA ILE A 33 6.30 4.29 -1.95
C ILE A 33 5.97 5.52 -1.10
N SER A 34 5.82 5.33 0.21
CA SER A 34 5.66 6.42 1.18
C SER A 34 7.00 7.13 1.41
N GLY A 35 6.99 8.45 1.52
CA GLY A 35 8.21 9.26 1.63
C GLY A 35 7.99 10.71 2.03
N TYR A 36 9.06 11.49 1.91
CA TYR A 36 9.14 12.90 2.28
C TYR A 36 9.65 13.72 1.08
N ALA A 37 8.99 14.84 0.77
CA ALA A 37 9.40 15.75 -0.31
C ALA A 37 8.85 17.17 -0.11
N GLY A 38 9.31 18.13 -0.91
CA GLY A 38 8.82 19.51 -0.89
C GLY A 38 9.33 20.37 0.27
N GLY A 39 10.53 20.07 0.77
CA GLY A 39 11.20 20.80 1.86
C GLY A 39 12.72 20.83 1.61
N ASP A 40 13.45 21.49 2.51
CA ASP A 40 14.85 21.85 2.28
C ASP A 40 15.86 20.93 2.99
N ASP A 41 15.40 20.05 3.89
CA ASP A 41 16.30 19.17 4.65
C ASP A 41 16.88 18.08 3.74
N PRO A 42 18.21 17.95 3.61
CA PRO A 42 18.79 16.98 2.68
C PRO A 42 18.75 15.53 3.18
N LYS A 43 18.33 15.28 4.43
CA LYS A 43 18.31 13.95 5.10
C LYS A 43 17.14 13.84 6.09
N PRO A 44 15.88 13.96 5.63
CA PRO A 44 14.73 13.85 6.51
C PRO A 44 14.62 12.43 7.09
N ASN A 45 14.11 12.35 8.32
CA ASN A 45 13.61 11.13 8.92
C ASN A 45 12.25 11.43 9.57
N TYR A 46 11.52 10.39 9.94
CA TYR A 46 10.17 10.56 10.47
C TYR A 46 10.10 11.58 11.63
N ASN A 47 11.03 11.51 12.58
CA ASN A 47 11.02 12.42 13.74
C ASN A 47 11.26 13.88 13.33
N SER A 48 12.18 14.14 12.39
CA SER A 48 12.44 15.50 11.94
C SER A 48 11.28 16.05 11.11
N VAL A 49 10.64 15.23 10.28
CA VAL A 49 9.46 15.62 9.49
C VAL A 49 8.24 15.88 10.39
N CYS A 50 7.95 15.00 11.35
CA CYS A 50 6.84 15.19 12.30
C CYS A 50 7.00 16.43 13.18
N SER A 51 8.22 16.93 13.36
CA SER A 51 8.47 18.18 14.09
C SER A 51 8.16 19.44 13.27
N GLY A 52 7.96 19.30 11.95
CA GLY A 52 7.66 20.39 11.01
C GLY A 52 8.87 21.23 10.59
N VAL A 53 10.06 20.97 11.14
CA VAL A 53 11.25 21.84 10.94
C VAL A 53 11.93 21.63 9.58
N THR A 54 11.66 20.53 8.89
CA THR A 54 12.31 20.18 7.62
C THR A 54 11.65 20.82 6.40
N GLY A 55 10.43 21.34 6.55
CA GLY A 55 9.60 21.82 5.45
C GLY A 55 8.98 20.71 4.59
N HIS A 56 9.41 19.45 4.74
CA HIS A 56 8.88 18.34 3.95
C HIS A 56 7.42 18.02 4.31
N ALA A 57 6.66 17.65 3.29
CA ALA A 57 5.38 16.97 3.42
C ALA A 57 5.58 15.45 3.42
N GLU A 58 4.68 14.75 4.12
CA GLU A 58 4.42 13.33 3.88
C GLU A 58 3.77 13.18 2.50
N VAL A 59 4.42 12.39 1.65
CA VAL A 59 4.02 12.17 0.25
C VAL A 59 4.08 10.70 -0.07
N ILE A 60 3.47 10.33 -1.19
CA ILE A 60 3.70 9.04 -1.84
C ILE A 60 4.28 9.28 -3.24
N GLN A 61 5.16 8.39 -3.68
CA GLN A 61 5.59 8.27 -5.07
C GLN A 61 4.94 7.05 -5.69
N VAL A 62 4.23 7.25 -6.79
CA VAL A 62 3.39 6.26 -7.46
C VAL A 62 3.98 5.95 -8.82
N SER A 63 4.24 4.67 -9.10
CA SER A 63 4.49 4.18 -10.45
C SER A 63 3.18 3.66 -11.05
N PHE A 64 2.79 4.18 -12.20
CA PHE A 64 1.53 3.81 -12.86
C PHE A 64 1.68 3.69 -14.38
N ASP A 65 0.89 2.82 -14.98
CA ASP A 65 0.78 2.67 -16.43
C ASP A 65 -0.22 3.68 -17.00
N SER A 66 0.31 4.68 -17.71
CA SER A 66 -0.48 5.76 -18.33
C SER A 66 -1.40 5.30 -19.45
N ALA A 67 -1.26 4.07 -19.96
CA ALA A 67 -2.21 3.48 -20.91
C ALA A 67 -3.47 2.93 -20.21
N ILE A 68 -3.41 2.67 -18.90
CA ILE A 68 -4.51 2.11 -18.11
C ILE A 68 -5.14 3.18 -17.23
N LEU A 69 -4.32 4.04 -16.60
CA LEU A 69 -4.75 5.10 -15.70
C LEU A 69 -4.10 6.42 -16.11
N SER A 70 -4.89 7.42 -16.48
CA SER A 70 -4.33 8.72 -16.82
C SER A 70 -3.83 9.45 -15.56
N TYR A 71 -2.83 10.32 -15.73
CA TYR A 71 -2.35 11.16 -14.62
C TYR A 71 -3.46 12.05 -14.05
N LYS A 72 -4.36 12.56 -14.91
CA LYS A 72 -5.53 13.35 -14.50
C LYS A 72 -6.47 12.52 -13.60
N ASP A 73 -6.78 11.28 -13.99
CA ASP A 73 -7.63 10.40 -13.20
C ASP A 73 -7.01 10.04 -11.85
N LEU A 74 -5.70 9.78 -11.84
CA LEU A 74 -4.94 9.53 -10.61
C LEU A 74 -5.05 10.72 -9.65
N LEU A 75 -4.85 11.94 -10.14
CA LEU A 75 -4.99 13.15 -9.34
C LEU A 75 -6.44 13.42 -8.91
N GLU A 76 -7.44 13.12 -9.74
CA GLU A 76 -8.85 13.27 -9.38
C GLU A 76 -9.22 12.37 -8.19
N VAL A 77 -8.76 11.12 -8.20
CA VAL A 77 -8.92 10.21 -7.06
C VAL A 77 -8.24 10.78 -5.81
N PHE A 78 -7.00 11.25 -5.94
CA PHE A 78 -6.27 11.86 -4.83
C PHE A 78 -7.00 13.10 -4.26
N MET A 79 -7.42 14.03 -5.12
CA MET A 79 -8.09 15.28 -4.71
C MET A 79 -9.44 15.04 -4.04
N THR A 80 -10.10 13.92 -4.34
CA THR A 80 -11.38 13.55 -3.74
C THR A 80 -11.25 12.61 -2.54
N SER A 81 -10.06 12.09 -2.25
CA SER A 81 -9.79 11.19 -1.10
C SER A 81 -9.43 11.92 0.20
N HIS A 82 -9.16 13.22 0.13
CA HIS A 82 -8.82 14.07 1.28
C HIS A 82 -9.57 15.41 1.18
N ASN A 83 -9.33 16.33 2.13
CA ASN A 83 -9.88 17.68 2.12
C ASN A 83 -8.85 18.68 1.53
N PRO A 84 -8.90 18.99 0.23
CA PRO A 84 -7.91 19.85 -0.42
C PRO A 84 -8.05 21.34 -0.05
N THR A 85 -9.03 21.72 0.77
CA THR A 85 -9.23 23.10 1.23
C THR A 85 -8.70 23.35 2.65
N GLN A 86 -8.19 22.32 3.32
CA GLN A 86 -7.62 22.45 4.66
C GLN A 86 -6.13 22.77 4.56
N CYS A 87 -5.77 23.98 4.98
CA CYS A 87 -4.38 24.43 5.04
C CYS A 87 -3.63 23.65 6.12
N ASP A 88 -2.42 23.18 5.79
CA ASP A 88 -1.49 22.53 6.71
C ASP A 88 -2.13 21.46 7.60
N GLY A 89 -2.93 20.58 7.01
CA GLY A 89 -3.49 19.45 7.75
C GLY A 89 -4.63 18.73 7.04
N GLN A 90 -4.99 17.58 7.60
CA GLN A 90 -6.12 16.75 7.17
C GLN A 90 -6.86 16.17 8.36
N GLY A 91 -8.06 16.69 8.62
CA GLY A 91 -8.83 16.28 9.78
C GLY A 91 -8.10 16.62 11.07
N ALA A 92 -7.75 15.60 11.86
CA ALA A 92 -7.02 15.75 13.12
C ALA A 92 -5.50 15.85 12.97
N ASP A 93 -4.96 15.49 11.80
CA ASP A 93 -3.53 15.55 11.51
C ASP A 93 -3.19 16.99 11.07
N ILE A 94 -2.62 17.79 11.97
CA ILE A 94 -2.33 19.22 11.74
C ILE A 94 -0.80 19.45 11.70
N GLY A 95 -0.36 20.21 10.70
CA GLY A 95 1.04 20.56 10.46
C GLY A 95 1.36 20.64 8.98
N THR A 96 2.41 21.39 8.62
CA THR A 96 2.88 21.55 7.24
C THR A 96 3.31 20.22 6.61
N GLN A 97 3.67 19.23 7.43
CA GLN A 97 3.96 17.87 6.98
C GLN A 97 2.73 17.13 6.45
N TYR A 98 1.53 17.59 6.79
CA TYR A 98 0.26 17.00 6.35
C TYR A 98 -0.48 17.85 5.31
N ARG A 99 0.16 18.89 4.79
CA ARG A 99 -0.44 19.76 3.77
C ARG A 99 -0.73 18.99 2.48
N SER A 100 -1.69 19.50 1.71
CA SER A 100 -1.99 18.97 0.38
C SER A 100 -0.98 19.53 -0.63
N ILE A 101 -0.29 18.66 -1.35
CA ILE A 101 0.78 19.02 -2.29
C ILE A 101 0.84 18.03 -3.46
N ILE A 102 1.05 18.54 -4.67
CA ILE A 102 1.34 17.80 -5.89
C ILE A 102 2.74 18.22 -6.34
N LEU A 103 3.66 17.26 -6.40
CA LEU A 103 5.03 17.48 -6.87
C LEU A 103 5.17 16.94 -8.29
N TYR A 104 5.17 17.84 -9.27
CA TYR A 104 5.20 17.47 -10.68
C TYR A 104 6.60 17.06 -11.14
N HIS A 105 6.65 16.07 -12.04
CA HIS A 105 7.88 15.55 -12.65
C HIS A 105 8.16 16.15 -14.04
N SER A 106 7.20 16.93 -14.57
CA SER A 106 7.29 17.59 -15.88
C SER A 106 6.28 18.73 -15.99
N GLU A 107 6.51 19.66 -16.92
CA GLU A 107 5.57 20.75 -17.23
C GLU A 107 4.17 20.22 -17.62
N VAL A 108 4.10 19.10 -18.34
CA VAL A 108 2.80 18.47 -18.69
C VAL A 108 2.03 18.05 -17.44
N GLN A 109 2.71 17.52 -16.41
CA GLN A 109 2.06 17.20 -15.14
C GLN A 109 1.60 18.45 -14.41
N GLN A 110 2.40 19.52 -14.42
CA GLN A 110 2.04 20.81 -13.83
C GLN A 110 0.77 21.38 -14.45
N GLU A 111 0.68 21.38 -15.79
CA GLU A 111 -0.48 21.86 -16.53
C GLU A 111 -1.73 21.05 -16.19
N ILE A 112 -1.64 19.71 -16.23
CA ILE A 112 -2.76 18.82 -15.90
C ILE A 112 -3.23 19.04 -14.45
N ALA A 113 -2.29 19.15 -13.50
CA ALA A 113 -2.62 19.36 -12.09
C ALA A 113 -3.32 20.70 -11.86
N SER A 114 -2.78 21.78 -12.46
CA SER A 114 -3.36 23.12 -12.34
C SER A 114 -4.76 23.18 -12.96
N GLN A 115 -4.92 22.63 -14.16
CA GLN A 115 -6.21 22.59 -14.84
C GLN A 115 -7.24 21.76 -14.05
N LEU A 116 -6.84 20.63 -13.47
CA LEU A 116 -7.73 19.83 -12.63
C LEU A 116 -8.17 20.59 -11.37
N ILE A 117 -7.27 21.34 -10.72
CA ILE A 117 -7.62 22.16 -9.55
C ILE A 117 -8.67 23.21 -9.93
N GLU A 118 -8.51 23.87 -11.09
CA GLU A 118 -9.50 24.82 -11.60
C GLU A 118 -10.86 24.16 -11.87
N GLU A 119 -10.86 22.98 -12.51
CA GLU A 119 -12.07 22.21 -12.79
C GLU A 119 -12.81 21.77 -11.51
N LEU A 120 -12.06 21.41 -10.47
CA LEU A 120 -12.62 20.95 -9.20
C LEU A 120 -13.01 22.09 -8.26
N SER A 121 -12.42 23.28 -8.40
CA SER A 121 -12.64 24.41 -7.49
C SER A 121 -14.13 24.76 -7.26
N PRO A 122 -15.03 24.74 -8.27
CA PRO A 122 -16.46 25.00 -8.06
C PRO A 122 -17.19 23.96 -7.19
N LEU A 123 -16.60 22.77 -6.99
CA LEU A 123 -17.19 21.70 -6.18
C LEU A 123 -16.94 21.88 -4.67
N PHE A 124 -16.09 22.82 -4.29
CA PHE A 124 -15.72 23.08 -2.90
C PHE A 124 -16.22 24.45 -2.44
N GLU A 125 -16.76 24.51 -1.22
CA GLU A 125 -17.22 25.77 -0.60
C GLU A 125 -16.05 26.74 -0.30
N LYS A 126 -14.85 26.20 -0.12
CA LYS A 126 -13.63 26.94 0.18
C LYS A 126 -12.62 26.76 -0.96
N PRO A 127 -11.72 27.74 -1.17
CA PRO A 127 -10.64 27.59 -2.13
C PRO A 127 -9.80 26.35 -1.85
N ILE A 128 -9.40 25.65 -2.91
CA ILE A 128 -8.39 24.59 -2.84
C ILE A 128 -7.04 25.24 -2.50
N VAL A 129 -6.35 24.68 -1.50
CA VAL A 129 -5.03 25.16 -1.04
C VAL A 129 -3.91 24.18 -1.37
N THR A 130 -4.20 23.16 -2.20
CA THR A 130 -3.22 22.20 -2.70
C THR A 130 -2.11 22.91 -3.45
N GLU A 131 -0.87 22.71 -2.99
CA GLU A 131 0.33 23.21 -3.66
C GLU A 131 0.60 22.43 -4.95
N VAL A 132 1.06 23.12 -6.00
CA VAL A 132 1.57 22.49 -7.23
C VAL A 132 2.98 23.01 -7.46
N VAL A 133 3.98 22.18 -7.16
CA VAL A 133 5.40 22.57 -7.17
C VAL A 133 6.26 21.51 -7.87
N GLU A 134 7.46 21.88 -8.31
CA GLU A 134 8.38 20.93 -8.94
C GLU A 134 8.88 19.91 -7.91
N LEU A 135 9.01 18.65 -8.32
CA LEU A 135 9.71 17.66 -7.50
C LEU A 135 11.23 17.87 -7.61
N GLU A 136 11.86 18.37 -6.54
CA GLU A 136 13.32 18.41 -6.48
C GLU A 136 13.92 17.06 -6.08
N THR A 137 13.68 16.61 -4.84
CA THR A 137 14.18 15.34 -4.32
C THR A 137 13.08 14.61 -3.54
N PHE A 138 12.98 13.30 -3.77
CA PHE A 138 12.13 12.39 -3.02
C PHE A 138 12.98 11.55 -2.07
N TYR A 139 12.62 11.55 -0.79
CA TYR A 139 13.25 10.72 0.24
C TYR A 139 12.30 9.59 0.64
N SER A 140 12.70 8.34 0.39
CA SER A 140 11.90 7.19 0.85
C SER A 140 11.80 7.20 2.38
N ALA A 141 10.59 7.04 2.89
CA ALA A 141 10.37 6.82 4.31
C ALA A 141 10.88 5.44 4.73
N GLU A 142 11.04 5.26 6.03
CA GLU A 142 11.51 4.04 6.66
C GLU A 142 10.63 2.83 6.31
N ASP A 143 11.21 1.62 6.24
CA ASP A 143 10.53 0.41 5.75
C ASP A 143 9.22 0.07 6.49
N TYR A 144 9.11 0.46 7.76
CA TYR A 144 7.92 0.21 8.57
C TYR A 144 6.73 1.12 8.20
N HIS A 145 6.95 2.19 7.45
CA HIS A 145 5.89 3.04 6.90
C HIS A 145 5.31 2.49 5.59
N GLN A 146 6.03 1.62 4.90
CA GLN A 146 5.60 1.08 3.60
C GLN A 146 4.53 0.00 3.79
N ASP A 147 3.50 0.00 2.93
CA ASP A 147 2.37 -0.93 2.96
C ASP A 147 1.69 -0.99 4.35
N TYR A 148 1.61 0.14 5.05
CA TYR A 148 1.25 0.15 6.47
C TYR A 148 -0.13 -0.48 6.70
N TYR A 149 -1.12 -0.08 5.90
CA TYR A 149 -2.48 -0.61 6.00
C TYR A 149 -2.54 -2.13 5.74
N LEU A 150 -1.81 -2.63 4.74
CA LEU A 150 -1.75 -4.07 4.42
C LEU A 150 -1.08 -4.88 5.54
N ARG A 151 -0.10 -4.28 6.22
CA ARG A 151 0.66 -4.95 7.30
C ARG A 151 -0.01 -4.84 8.67
N ASN A 152 -0.98 -3.93 8.82
CA ASN A 152 -1.56 -3.59 10.12
C ASN A 152 -3.10 -3.46 10.04
N THR A 153 -3.79 -4.35 9.32
CA THR A 153 -5.25 -4.28 9.13
C THR A 153 -6.04 -4.27 10.44
N GLU A 154 -5.53 -4.96 11.47
CA GLU A 154 -6.13 -5.04 12.81
C GLU A 154 -5.87 -3.78 13.66
N ASN A 155 -5.03 -2.86 13.20
CA ASN A 155 -4.74 -1.63 13.93
C ASN A 155 -5.99 -0.74 13.95
N ARG A 156 -6.35 -0.27 15.14
CA ARG A 156 -7.48 0.64 15.37
C ARG A 156 -7.41 1.92 14.53
N TYR A 157 -6.21 2.40 14.18
CA TYR A 157 -6.04 3.51 13.25
C TYR A 157 -6.60 3.18 11.86
N CYS A 158 -6.32 1.98 11.34
CA CYS A 158 -6.79 1.54 10.03
C CYS A 158 -8.32 1.49 9.96
N SER A 159 -8.98 0.91 10.97
CA SER A 159 -10.44 0.80 10.99
C SER A 159 -11.16 2.13 11.21
N ILE A 160 -10.58 3.07 11.95
CA ILE A 160 -11.22 4.37 12.26
C ILE A 160 -10.92 5.42 11.19
N VAL A 161 -9.73 5.41 10.58
CA VAL A 161 -9.26 6.50 9.71
C VAL A 161 -9.18 6.08 8.24
N ILE A 162 -8.69 4.87 7.95
CA ILE A 162 -8.43 4.42 6.58
C ILE A 162 -9.69 3.79 5.95
N GLU A 163 -10.36 2.88 6.65
CA GLU A 163 -11.58 2.20 6.15
C GLU A 163 -12.67 3.17 5.68
N PRO A 164 -13.01 4.25 6.40
CA PRO A 164 -14.01 5.21 5.91
C PRO A 164 -13.59 5.91 4.62
N LYS A 165 -12.29 6.17 4.42
CA LYS A 165 -11.76 6.75 3.17
C LYS A 165 -11.88 5.75 2.03
N LEU A 166 -11.54 4.47 2.26
CA LEU A 166 -11.70 3.40 1.28
C LEU A 166 -13.18 3.17 0.92
N ALA A 167 -14.10 3.27 1.87
CA ALA A 167 -15.53 3.16 1.59
C ALA A 167 -16.03 4.29 0.67
N LYS A 168 -15.60 5.54 0.91
CA LYS A 168 -15.90 6.68 0.03
C LYS A 168 -15.32 6.52 -1.37
N LEU A 169 -14.09 6.00 -1.47
CA LEU A 169 -13.45 5.67 -2.74
C LEU A 169 -14.29 4.68 -3.54
N ARG A 170 -14.73 3.57 -2.91
CA ARG A 170 -15.62 2.57 -3.54
C ARG A 170 -16.94 3.17 -4.02
N GLN A 171 -17.47 4.18 -3.34
CA GLN A 171 -18.72 4.84 -3.75
C GLN A 171 -18.53 5.76 -4.96
N LYS A 172 -17.39 6.45 -5.07
CA LYS A 172 -17.18 7.51 -6.07
C LYS A 172 -16.41 7.07 -7.32
N HIS A 173 -15.54 6.07 -7.20
CA HIS A 173 -14.57 5.70 -8.25
C HIS A 173 -14.55 4.20 -8.55
N ALA A 174 -15.69 3.51 -8.38
CA ALA A 174 -15.79 2.05 -8.50
C ALA A 174 -15.26 1.47 -9.83
N ASP A 175 -15.40 2.23 -10.91
CA ASP A 175 -14.93 1.92 -12.26
C ASP A 175 -13.40 1.98 -12.41
N LYS A 176 -12.75 2.89 -11.66
CA LYS A 176 -11.29 3.08 -11.65
C LYS A 176 -10.56 2.13 -10.69
N LEU A 177 -11.30 1.53 -9.75
CA LEU A 177 -10.75 0.53 -8.86
C LEU A 177 -10.46 -0.76 -9.61
N ILE A 178 -9.47 -1.50 -9.11
CA ILE A 178 -9.37 -2.93 -9.40
C ILE A 178 -10.73 -3.49 -8.97
N GLN A 179 -11.54 -3.89 -9.95
CA GLN A 179 -12.83 -4.51 -9.63
C GLN A 179 -12.50 -5.75 -8.80
N ASP A 180 -13.37 -6.13 -7.87
CA ASP A 180 -13.37 -7.49 -7.30
C ASP A 180 -13.71 -8.54 -8.39
N GLU A 181 -13.24 -8.36 -9.63
CA GLU A 181 -12.69 -9.47 -10.40
C GLU A 181 -11.63 -10.05 -9.51
N THR A 182 -12.03 -11.06 -8.72
CA THR A 182 -11.16 -12.02 -8.05
C THR A 182 -9.70 -11.63 -8.20
N ILE A 183 -9.12 -10.99 -7.16
CA ILE A 183 -7.82 -11.50 -6.76
C ILE A 183 -8.12 -12.99 -6.66
N GLU A 184 -7.75 -13.78 -7.68
CA GLU A 184 -7.63 -15.21 -7.48
C GLU A 184 -6.73 -15.24 -6.28
N LEU A 185 -7.32 -15.51 -5.11
CA LEU A 185 -6.59 -15.64 -3.86
C LEU A 185 -5.38 -16.46 -4.24
N PRO A 186 -4.16 -15.91 -4.06
CA PRO A 186 -2.99 -16.40 -4.76
C PRO A 186 -2.96 -17.91 -4.63
N ARG A 187 -3.06 -18.61 -5.77
CA ARG A 187 -3.52 -20.00 -5.79
C ARG A 187 -2.61 -20.83 -4.91
N VAL A 188 -3.18 -21.45 -3.88
CA VAL A 188 -2.46 -22.41 -3.05
C VAL A 188 -2.42 -23.72 -3.82
N ILE A 189 -1.21 -24.16 -4.15
CA ILE A 189 -0.96 -25.47 -4.72
C ILE A 189 -0.37 -26.32 -3.61
N HIS A 190 -1.18 -27.23 -3.07
CA HIS A 190 -0.72 -28.24 -2.14
C HIS A 190 -0.06 -29.40 -2.90
N GLN A 191 1.23 -29.61 -2.68
CA GLN A 191 2.00 -30.72 -3.25
C GLN A 191 2.35 -31.71 -2.14
N ALA A 192 1.38 -32.56 -1.78
CA ALA A 192 1.51 -33.50 -0.68
C ALA A 192 2.67 -34.50 -0.88
N ASP A 193 2.95 -34.90 -2.11
CA ASP A 193 4.06 -35.78 -2.50
C ASP A 193 5.44 -35.17 -2.21
N LYS A 194 5.52 -33.84 -2.13
CA LYS A 194 6.73 -33.06 -1.88
C LYS A 194 6.71 -32.35 -0.52
N GLU A 195 5.69 -32.62 0.28
CA GLU A 195 5.43 -31.98 1.58
C GLU A 195 5.59 -30.44 1.54
N GLN A 196 4.95 -29.80 0.57
CA GLN A 196 5.03 -28.35 0.42
C GLN A 196 3.73 -27.72 -0.08
N PHE A 197 3.57 -26.45 0.27
CA PHE A 197 2.59 -25.55 -0.32
C PHE A 197 3.31 -24.51 -1.18
N LEU A 198 2.78 -24.26 -2.37
CA LEU A 198 3.18 -23.14 -3.21
C LEU A 198 2.05 -22.13 -3.28
N VAL A 199 2.39 -20.85 -3.21
CA VAL A 199 1.45 -19.73 -3.33
C VAL A 199 1.93 -18.86 -4.48
N GLU A 200 1.15 -18.79 -5.56
CA GLU A 200 1.48 -17.97 -6.74
C GLU A 200 1.24 -16.50 -6.41
N LEU A 201 2.30 -15.69 -6.33
CA LEU A 201 2.23 -14.29 -5.91
C LEU A 201 2.08 -13.34 -7.10
N GLU A 202 2.75 -13.68 -8.20
CA GLU A 202 2.70 -13.04 -9.52
C GLU A 202 2.78 -14.16 -10.57
N PRO A 203 2.39 -13.93 -11.84
CA PRO A 203 2.48 -14.96 -12.88
C PRO A 203 3.87 -15.61 -12.93
N LYS A 204 3.93 -16.91 -12.65
CA LYS A 204 5.17 -17.72 -12.59
C LYS A 204 6.13 -17.41 -11.43
N GLN A 205 5.72 -16.64 -10.42
CA GLN A 205 6.51 -16.42 -9.20
C GLN A 205 5.79 -16.99 -7.98
N PHE A 206 6.45 -17.92 -7.29
CA PHE A 206 5.86 -18.66 -6.18
C PHE A 206 6.63 -18.43 -4.89
N ALA A 207 5.90 -18.20 -3.80
CA ALA A 207 6.41 -18.44 -2.46
C ALA A 207 6.11 -19.88 -2.05
N LEU A 208 6.97 -20.45 -1.20
CA LEU A 208 6.83 -21.82 -0.75
C LEU A 208 6.90 -21.94 0.77
N LEU A 209 6.11 -22.88 1.29
CA LEU A 209 6.21 -23.39 2.66
C LEU A 209 6.43 -24.89 2.58
N ARG A 210 7.51 -25.39 3.19
CA ARG A 210 7.72 -26.84 3.40
C ARG A 210 7.24 -27.25 4.78
N TYR A 211 6.70 -28.45 4.85
CA TYR A 211 6.24 -29.04 6.09
C TYR A 211 6.68 -30.50 6.22
N SER A 212 6.53 -31.07 7.42
CA SER A 212 6.59 -32.52 7.66
C SER A 212 5.24 -32.98 8.21
N HIS A 213 4.65 -34.06 7.66
CA HIS A 213 3.34 -34.55 8.11
C HIS A 213 3.49 -35.57 9.26
N HIS A 214 2.78 -35.34 10.35
CA HIS A 214 2.80 -36.18 11.55
C HIS A 214 1.39 -36.67 11.94
N GLY A 215 0.65 -37.25 11.00
CA GLY A 215 -0.69 -37.77 11.26
C GLY A 215 -1.73 -36.65 11.40
N ASP A 216 -1.93 -36.14 12.62
CA ASP A 216 -2.92 -35.13 12.97
C ASP A 216 -2.39 -33.68 12.96
N TYR A 217 -1.08 -33.49 12.75
CA TYR A 217 -0.48 -32.17 12.62
C TYR A 217 0.62 -32.07 11.57
N LEU A 218 0.93 -30.83 11.16
CA LEU A 218 2.04 -30.48 10.27
C LEU A 218 3.10 -29.68 11.03
N SER A 219 4.36 -30.04 10.89
CA SER A 219 5.50 -29.20 11.30
C SER A 219 5.83 -28.23 10.18
N LEU A 220 5.85 -26.92 10.44
CA LEU A 220 6.15 -25.89 9.42
C LEU A 220 7.65 -25.58 9.42
N ASP A 221 8.39 -26.22 8.52
CA ASP A 221 9.85 -26.37 8.62
C ASP A 221 10.62 -25.26 7.92
N TYR A 222 10.09 -24.71 6.83
CA TYR A 222 10.80 -23.72 6.03
C TYR A 222 9.85 -22.88 5.18
N THR A 223 10.17 -21.59 5.04
CA THR A 223 9.46 -20.66 4.16
C THR A 223 10.45 -19.93 3.25
N GLN A 224 10.09 -19.76 1.98
CA GLN A 224 10.88 -18.99 1.03
C GLN A 224 9.99 -18.12 0.15
N VAL A 225 10.41 -16.87 0.00
CA VAL A 225 9.85 -15.89 -0.94
C VAL A 225 10.98 -15.51 -1.92
N PRO A 226 10.70 -15.40 -3.24
CA PRO A 226 11.65 -14.92 -4.24
C PRO A 226 12.31 -13.62 -3.79
N VAL A 227 13.61 -13.47 -4.07
CA VAL A 227 14.43 -12.36 -3.53
C VAL A 227 13.86 -11.01 -3.95
N GLU A 228 13.37 -10.94 -5.19
CA GLU A 228 12.79 -9.78 -5.86
C GLU A 228 11.46 -9.34 -5.22
N LEU A 229 10.84 -10.24 -4.44
CA LEU A 229 9.57 -10.06 -3.76
C LEU A 229 9.72 -9.91 -2.23
N ARG A 230 10.93 -10.04 -1.68
CA ARG A 230 11.15 -9.87 -0.23
C ARG A 230 10.88 -8.43 0.19
N GLY A 231 10.42 -8.26 1.43
CA GLY A 231 10.09 -6.95 2.00
C GLY A 231 8.74 -6.36 1.56
N LYS A 232 8.01 -7.02 0.66
CA LYS A 232 6.70 -6.58 0.13
C LYS A 232 5.49 -7.26 0.79
N GLY A 233 5.67 -7.85 1.98
CA GLY A 233 4.59 -8.52 2.71
C GLY A 233 4.17 -9.92 2.20
N TYR A 234 4.73 -10.42 1.10
CA TYR A 234 4.35 -11.73 0.54
C TYR A 234 4.59 -12.95 1.44
N GLY A 235 5.50 -12.86 2.41
CA GLY A 235 5.66 -13.90 3.43
C GLY A 235 4.40 -14.05 4.31
N SER A 236 3.74 -12.93 4.61
CA SER A 236 2.49 -12.94 5.37
C SER A 236 1.35 -13.52 4.54
N VAL A 237 1.34 -13.24 3.23
CA VAL A 237 0.39 -13.83 2.28
C VAL A 237 0.57 -15.34 2.21
N LEU A 238 1.81 -15.83 2.06
CA LEU A 238 2.13 -17.26 2.11
C LEU A 238 1.57 -17.90 3.38
N MET A 239 1.86 -17.35 4.56
CA MET A 239 1.40 -17.91 5.83
C MET A 239 -0.14 -17.93 5.93
N LYS A 240 -0.80 -16.79 5.66
CA LYS A 240 -2.26 -16.70 5.72
C LYS A 240 -2.94 -17.73 4.83
N MET A 241 -2.46 -17.85 3.59
CA MET A 241 -3.04 -18.76 2.60
C MET A 241 -2.81 -20.23 2.94
N THR A 242 -1.61 -20.58 3.41
CA THR A 242 -1.30 -21.95 3.82
C THR A 242 -2.05 -22.36 5.08
N LEU A 243 -2.13 -21.50 6.10
CA LEU A 243 -2.88 -21.79 7.33
C LEU A 243 -4.37 -21.99 7.07
N ALA A 244 -4.97 -21.18 6.19
CA ALA A 244 -6.36 -21.37 5.77
C ALA A 244 -6.59 -22.72 5.08
N GLU A 245 -5.61 -23.21 4.30
CA GLU A 245 -5.71 -24.52 3.66
C GLU A 245 -5.54 -25.66 4.68
N ILE A 246 -4.60 -25.52 5.62
CA ILE A 246 -4.39 -26.49 6.71
C ILE A 246 -5.61 -26.58 7.62
N GLU A 247 -6.28 -25.46 7.90
CA GLU A 247 -7.53 -25.42 8.66
C GLU A 247 -8.64 -26.23 7.97
N LYS A 248 -8.79 -26.09 6.64
CA LYS A 248 -9.76 -26.90 5.87
C LYS A 248 -9.42 -28.38 5.90
N MET A 249 -8.14 -28.73 6.01
CA MET A 249 -7.69 -30.11 6.17
C MET A 249 -7.96 -30.66 7.58
N GLY A 250 -8.34 -29.80 8.55
CA GLY A 250 -8.60 -30.19 9.93
C GLY A 250 -7.34 -30.57 10.71
N LEU A 251 -6.17 -30.10 10.28
CA LEU A 251 -4.88 -30.44 10.90
C LEU A 251 -4.40 -29.33 11.84
N LYS A 252 -3.64 -29.72 12.86
CA LYS A 252 -2.91 -28.80 13.72
C LYS A 252 -1.57 -28.40 13.09
N VAL A 253 -0.96 -27.32 13.58
CA VAL A 253 0.36 -26.85 13.12
C VAL A 253 1.34 -26.69 14.27
N LYS A 254 2.58 -27.03 13.98
CA LYS A 254 3.73 -26.77 14.86
C LYS A 254 4.74 -25.89 14.11
N PRO A 255 4.91 -24.60 14.47
CA PRO A 255 5.91 -23.77 13.83
C PRO A 255 7.33 -24.19 14.25
N ILE A 256 8.16 -24.52 13.27
CA ILE A 256 9.58 -24.88 13.50
C ILE A 256 10.50 -23.77 13.00
N CYS A 257 10.23 -23.22 11.82
CA CYS A 257 11.08 -22.18 11.25
C CYS A 257 10.86 -20.82 11.94
N SER A 258 11.91 -20.02 12.05
CA SER A 258 11.87 -18.72 12.76
C SER A 258 10.80 -17.77 12.23
N TYR A 259 10.55 -17.79 10.91
CA TYR A 259 9.51 -16.98 10.30
C TYR A 259 8.11 -17.43 10.69
N THR A 260 7.81 -18.73 10.61
CA THR A 260 6.49 -19.28 11.01
C THR A 260 6.21 -19.03 12.49
N LEU A 261 7.23 -19.17 13.33
CA LEU A 261 7.14 -18.87 14.76
C LEU A 261 6.81 -17.38 14.99
N SER A 262 7.59 -16.48 14.38
CA SER A 262 7.39 -15.03 14.50
C SER A 262 6.05 -14.57 13.92
N TYR A 263 5.57 -15.23 12.86
CA TYR A 263 4.25 -14.96 12.28
C TYR A 263 3.15 -15.36 13.27
N LEU A 264 3.14 -16.62 13.73
CA LEU A 264 2.11 -17.11 14.64
C LEU A 264 2.12 -16.41 16.01
N GLN A 265 3.26 -15.91 16.47
CA GLN A 265 3.31 -15.05 17.67
C GLN A 265 2.58 -13.71 17.50
N ARG A 266 2.49 -13.18 16.28
CA ARG A 266 1.86 -11.88 15.99
C ARG A 266 0.41 -12.00 15.52
N HIS A 267 0.00 -13.20 15.11
CA HIS A 267 -1.31 -13.47 14.51
C HIS A 267 -2.12 -14.43 15.38
N HIS A 268 -2.81 -13.87 16.38
CA HIS A 268 -3.57 -14.63 17.38
C HIS A 268 -4.79 -15.35 16.81
N GLU A 269 -5.31 -14.86 15.66
CA GLU A 269 -6.42 -15.46 14.94
C GLU A 269 -6.14 -16.89 14.45
N TRP A 270 -4.88 -17.32 14.41
CA TRP A 270 -4.47 -18.68 14.01
C TRP A 270 -4.10 -19.57 15.20
N HIS A 271 -4.17 -19.08 16.44
CA HIS A 271 -3.71 -19.84 17.61
C HIS A 271 -4.53 -21.10 17.86
N HIS A 272 -5.77 -21.16 17.39
CA HIS A 272 -6.58 -22.38 17.46
C HIS A 272 -6.04 -23.52 16.59
N LEU A 273 -5.18 -23.24 15.60
CA LEU A 273 -4.51 -24.25 14.80
C LEU A 273 -3.22 -24.76 15.46
N LEU A 274 -2.67 -24.05 16.45
CA LEU A 274 -1.47 -24.50 17.13
C LEU A 274 -1.71 -25.83 17.85
N LEU A 275 -0.70 -26.70 17.78
CA LEU A 275 -0.59 -27.92 18.57
C LEU A 275 -0.41 -27.60 20.06
#